data_AF-A0A9P8AFG1-F1
#
_entry.id   AF-A0A9P8AFG1-F1
#
_cell.length_a   1.000
_cell.length_b   1.000
_cell.length_c   1.000
_cell.angle_alpha   90.00
_cell.angle_beta   90.00
_cell.angle_gamma   90.00
#
_symmetry.space_group_name_H-M   'P 1'
#
loop_
_entity.id
_entity.type
_entity.pdbx_description
1 polymer ?
#
loop_
_entity_poly.entity_id
_entity_poly.type
_entity_poly.pdbx_seq_one_letter_code
_entity_poly.pdbx_strand_id
1 'polypeptide(L)'
;MSLEDHIQTLQDAYNKIQTLRQLPQALLKTPTSLALPKTTSLIVQSQKITDIAQTLKSDKVQEALRAAKASQSANGLKGTVNLRRENRKRRRAPSPESPQPYVAPDNLGASLFPPPTTDVTPLKAAELFDYIHHFNREHSCTVHIWRPMRTCSSDTVDRPTTLRFCIRDILTAFITVNQLDDTTLITESVAVFGPREQKPPHSQSDYFVYQSISQQATQKLHSHPQVPLQTLLDLLCAYEGIFIDRCTVCERVLSPEGHIPPVVRLWTQGQDGERGKWESRHVNCRLW
;
A
#
# COMPACT_ATOMS: atom_id res chain seq x y z
N MET A 1 -47.01 -4.63 -15.46
CA MET A 1 -45.87 -3.92 -16.06
C MET A 1 -45.39 -4.71 -17.27
N SER A 2 -45.06 -4.02 -18.35
CA SER A 2 -44.46 -4.65 -19.53
C SER A 2 -43.01 -5.06 -19.23
N LEU A 3 -42.43 -5.94 -20.06
CA LEU A 3 -41.01 -6.30 -19.95
C LEU A 3 -40.11 -5.08 -20.18
N GLU A 4 -40.51 -4.18 -21.08
CA GLU A 4 -39.82 -2.92 -21.37
C GLU A 4 -39.78 -2.02 -20.12
N ASP A 5 -40.88 -1.93 -19.38
CA ASP A 5 -40.96 -1.16 -18.13
C ASP A 5 -39.96 -1.70 -17.09
N HIS A 6 -39.84 -3.04 -16.98
CA HIS A 6 -38.88 -3.65 -16.07
C HIS A 6 -37.43 -3.36 -16.47
N ILE A 7 -37.11 -3.43 -17.77
CA ILE A 7 -35.76 -3.14 -18.26
C ILE A 7 -35.40 -1.67 -17.99
N GLN A 8 -36.29 -0.75 -18.31
CA GLN A 8 -36.06 0.68 -18.07
C GLN A 8 -35.86 0.97 -16.58
N THR A 9 -36.71 0.38 -15.73
CA THR A 9 -36.61 0.54 -14.27
C THR A 9 -35.25 0.05 -13.72
N LEU A 10 -34.75 -1.08 -14.23
CA LEU A 10 -33.44 -1.62 -13.82
C LEU A 10 -32.27 -0.80 -14.37
N GLN A 11 -32.37 -0.27 -15.59
CA GLN A 11 -31.36 0.62 -16.16
C GLN A 11 -31.26 1.94 -15.38
N ASP A 12 -32.39 2.53 -15.02
CA ASP A 12 -32.43 3.75 -14.22
C ASP A 12 -31.82 3.53 -12.82
N ALA A 13 -32.13 2.39 -12.19
CA ALA A 13 -31.52 2.00 -10.93
C ALA A 13 -30.00 1.80 -11.05
N TYR A 14 -29.54 1.17 -12.14
CA TYR A 14 -28.11 0.99 -12.42
C TYR A 14 -27.39 2.32 -12.62
N ASN A 15 -27.95 3.24 -13.41
CA ASN A 15 -27.39 4.56 -13.64
C ASN A 15 -27.28 5.36 -12.33
N LYS A 16 -28.29 5.28 -11.46
CA LYS A 16 -28.24 5.85 -10.11
C LYS A 16 -27.14 5.24 -9.23
N ILE A 17 -26.88 3.93 -9.33
CA ILE A 17 -25.75 3.30 -8.61
C ILE A 17 -24.41 3.73 -9.19
N GLN A 18 -24.30 3.93 -10.51
CA GLN A 18 -23.06 4.39 -11.15
C GLN A 18 -22.66 5.79 -10.67
N THR A 19 -23.61 6.69 -10.43
CA THR A 19 -23.28 8.01 -9.86
C THR A 19 -22.71 7.92 -8.44
N LEU A 20 -23.04 6.88 -7.65
CA LEU A 20 -22.40 6.63 -6.35
C LEU A 20 -20.92 6.28 -6.47
N ARG A 21 -20.50 5.64 -7.57
CA ARG A 21 -19.07 5.30 -7.78
C ARG A 21 -18.19 6.52 -8.00
N GLN A 22 -18.79 7.64 -8.39
CA GLN A 22 -18.11 8.93 -8.54
C GLN A 22 -18.01 9.69 -7.21
N LEU A 23 -18.67 9.23 -6.13
CA LEU A 23 -18.53 9.85 -4.83
C LEU A 23 -17.13 9.56 -4.25
N PRO A 24 -16.46 10.56 -3.66
CA PRO A 24 -15.18 10.34 -2.99
C PRO A 24 -15.31 9.23 -1.94
N GLN A 25 -14.41 8.24 -1.99
CA GLN A 25 -14.39 7.12 -1.04
C GLN A 25 -14.30 7.55 0.43
N ALA A 26 -13.90 8.80 0.69
CA ALA A 26 -13.91 9.43 2.01
C ALA A 26 -15.29 9.39 2.69
N LEU A 27 -16.39 9.40 1.94
CA LEU A 27 -17.75 9.31 2.48
C LEU A 27 -18.20 7.90 2.87
N LEU A 28 -17.57 6.88 2.30
CA LEU A 28 -17.93 5.48 2.54
C LEU A 28 -17.19 4.90 3.75
N LYS A 29 -16.24 5.63 4.31
CA LYS A 29 -15.51 5.25 5.52
C LYS A 29 -16.33 5.67 6.74
N THR A 30 -16.57 4.72 7.66
CA THR A 30 -17.19 5.01 8.95
C THR A 30 -16.34 6.03 9.70
N PRO A 31 -16.90 7.16 10.16
CA PRO A 31 -16.13 8.19 10.84
C PRO A 31 -15.59 7.62 12.16
N THR A 32 -14.28 7.43 12.22
CA THR A 32 -13.59 6.91 13.41
C THR A 32 -13.23 8.02 14.41
N SER A 33 -13.57 9.28 14.14
CA SER A 33 -13.35 10.39 15.06
C SER A 33 -14.56 11.34 15.19
N LEU A 34 -14.79 11.79 16.42
CA LEU A 34 -15.96 12.55 16.90
C LEU A 34 -16.00 14.03 16.48
N ALA A 35 -15.15 14.47 15.55
CA ALA A 35 -15.06 15.88 15.17
C ALA A 35 -15.22 16.05 13.66
N LEU A 36 -16.47 16.09 13.18
CA LEU A 36 -16.77 16.46 11.80
C LEU A 36 -17.06 17.96 11.68
N PRO A 37 -16.34 18.72 10.81
CA PRO A 37 -16.84 20.00 10.34
C PRO A 37 -18.10 19.75 9.48
N LYS A 38 -19.22 20.34 9.89
CA LYS A 38 -20.49 20.31 9.14
C LYS A 38 -20.37 21.18 7.89
N THR A 39 -19.70 20.69 6.85
CA THR A 39 -19.75 21.33 5.53
C THR A 39 -21.06 20.94 4.86
N THR A 40 -21.81 21.94 4.38
CA THR A 40 -23.12 21.80 3.73
C THR A 40 -23.13 20.80 2.55
N SER A 41 -21.99 20.53 1.92
CA SER A 41 -21.91 19.56 0.81
C SER A 41 -22.09 18.10 1.25
N LEU A 42 -21.70 17.74 2.48
CA LEU A 42 -21.81 16.35 2.97
C LEU A 42 -23.27 15.97 3.21
N ILE A 43 -24.08 16.91 3.69
CA ILE A 43 -25.52 16.71 3.91
C ILE A 43 -26.22 16.42 2.58
N VAL A 44 -25.88 17.16 1.52
CA VAL A 44 -26.42 16.94 0.17
C VAL A 44 -26.00 15.57 -0.37
N GLN A 45 -24.76 15.15 -0.13
CA GLN A 45 -24.27 13.85 -0.56
C GLN A 45 -24.90 12.69 0.24
N SER A 46 -25.09 12.83 1.56
CA SER A 46 -25.81 11.83 2.37
C SER A 46 -27.28 11.71 1.98
N GLN A 47 -27.91 12.83 1.60
CA GLN A 47 -29.29 12.81 1.12
C GLN A 47 -29.40 12.01 -0.19
N LYS A 48 -28.48 12.26 -1.15
CA LYS A 48 -28.42 11.48 -2.41
C LYS A 48 -28.28 9.98 -2.18
N ILE A 49 -27.45 9.56 -1.21
CA ILE A 49 -27.29 8.15 -0.85
C ILE A 49 -28.62 7.58 -0.31
N THR A 50 -29.31 8.34 0.54
CA THR A 50 -30.61 7.97 1.10
C THR A 50 -31.67 7.83 0.01
N ASP A 51 -31.73 8.77 -0.93
CA ASP A 51 -32.70 8.76 -2.04
C ASP A 51 -32.49 7.56 -2.97
N ILE A 52 -31.22 7.19 -3.22
CA ILE A 52 -30.89 6.00 -4.01
C ILE A 52 -31.26 4.73 -3.24
N ALA A 53 -30.97 4.67 -1.94
CA ALA A 53 -31.39 3.55 -1.10
C ALA A 53 -32.92 3.39 -1.06
N GLN A 54 -33.67 4.48 -0.99
CA GLN A 54 -35.14 4.47 -1.08
C GLN A 54 -35.62 4.02 -2.46
N THR A 55 -34.99 4.50 -3.55
CA THR A 55 -35.29 4.05 -4.91
C THR A 55 -35.11 2.53 -5.04
N LEU A 56 -34.01 1.99 -4.52
CA LEU A 56 -33.74 0.55 -4.55
C LEU A 56 -34.74 -0.25 -3.71
N LYS A 57 -35.25 0.31 -2.61
CA LYS A 57 -36.29 -0.30 -1.78
C LYS A 57 -37.70 -0.19 -2.36
N SER A 58 -37.91 0.61 -3.41
CA SER A 58 -39.24 0.79 -4.00
C SER A 58 -39.78 -0.52 -4.58
N ASP A 59 -41.09 -0.72 -4.46
CA ASP A 59 -41.76 -1.94 -4.91
C ASP A 59 -41.56 -2.19 -6.41
N LYS A 60 -41.52 -1.13 -7.23
CA LYS A 60 -41.28 -1.20 -8.67
C LYS A 60 -39.92 -1.84 -9.00
N VAL A 61 -38.86 -1.40 -8.32
CA VAL A 61 -37.50 -1.96 -8.51
C VAL A 61 -37.43 -3.38 -7.97
N GLN A 62 -38.03 -3.64 -6.81
CA GLN A 62 -38.05 -4.97 -6.21
C GLN A 62 -38.86 -5.99 -7.02
N GLU A 63 -39.96 -5.57 -7.65
CA GLU A 63 -40.74 -6.37 -8.58
C GLU A 63 -39.95 -6.67 -9.85
N ALA A 64 -39.32 -5.65 -10.46
CA ALA A 64 -38.47 -5.84 -11.62
C ALA A 64 -37.28 -6.80 -11.35
N LEU A 65 -36.64 -6.69 -10.17
CA LEU A 65 -35.58 -7.60 -9.74
C LEU A 65 -36.08 -9.04 -9.52
N ARG A 66 -37.27 -9.20 -8.92
CA ARG A 66 -37.91 -10.52 -8.76
C ARG A 66 -38.27 -11.14 -10.11
N ALA A 67 -38.84 -10.36 -11.02
CA ALA A 67 -39.15 -10.80 -12.37
C ALA A 67 -37.88 -11.19 -13.15
N ALA A 68 -36.82 -10.38 -13.07
CA ALA A 68 -35.52 -10.70 -13.66
C ALA A 68 -34.96 -12.01 -13.09
N LYS A 69 -35.01 -12.21 -11.77
CA LYS A 69 -34.56 -13.45 -11.12
C LYS A 69 -35.39 -14.67 -11.56
N ALA A 70 -36.71 -14.53 -11.68
CA ALA A 70 -37.59 -15.57 -12.19
C ALA A 70 -37.24 -15.93 -13.64
N SER A 71 -37.03 -14.93 -14.51
CA SER A 71 -36.62 -15.15 -15.90
C SER A 71 -35.25 -15.84 -16.01
N GLN A 72 -34.30 -15.47 -15.15
CA GLN A 72 -32.99 -16.13 -15.08
C GLN A 72 -33.12 -17.60 -14.69
N SER A 73 -33.99 -17.91 -13.71
CA SER A 73 -34.24 -19.29 -13.28
C SER A 73 -34.98 -20.12 -14.35
N ALA A 74 -35.91 -19.51 -15.09
CA ALA A 74 -36.66 -20.15 -16.17
C ALA A 74 -35.76 -20.48 -17.38
N ASN A 75 -34.79 -19.61 -17.68
CA ASN A 75 -33.84 -19.81 -18.79
C ASN A 75 -32.81 -20.92 -18.54
N GLY A 76 -32.87 -21.64 -17.41
CA GLY A 76 -31.97 -22.78 -17.14
C GLY A 76 -30.50 -22.42 -16.99
N LEU A 77 -30.14 -21.13 -17.08
CA LEU A 77 -28.82 -20.59 -16.85
C LEU A 77 -28.54 -20.54 -15.34
N LYS A 78 -28.44 -21.71 -14.70
CA LYS A 78 -27.92 -21.89 -13.33
C LYS A 78 -26.42 -21.53 -13.22
N GLY A 79 -25.79 -21.17 -14.33
CA GLY A 79 -24.41 -20.72 -14.36
C GLY A 79 -24.33 -19.27 -13.95
N THR A 80 -23.69 -19.03 -12.80
CA THR A 80 -22.86 -17.85 -12.57
C THR A 80 -22.40 -17.27 -13.92
N VAL A 81 -22.87 -16.08 -14.28
CA VAL A 81 -22.22 -15.28 -15.31
C VAL A 81 -20.86 -14.96 -14.72
N ASN A 82 -19.95 -15.91 -14.85
CA ASN A 82 -18.55 -15.75 -14.60
C ASN A 82 -18.09 -14.77 -15.68
N LEU A 83 -18.24 -13.47 -15.42
CA LEU A 83 -17.59 -12.41 -16.17
C LEU A 83 -16.07 -12.67 -16.26
N ARG A 84 -15.54 -13.46 -15.32
CA ARG A 84 -14.17 -13.98 -15.33
C ARG A 84 -13.89 -15.06 -16.39
N ARG A 85 -14.90 -15.84 -16.83
CA ARG A 85 -14.76 -16.93 -17.82
C ARG A 85 -14.97 -16.45 -19.25
N GLU A 86 -15.64 -15.33 -19.46
CA GLU A 86 -15.74 -14.71 -20.79
C GLU A 86 -14.37 -14.16 -21.25
N ASN A 87 -13.57 -13.63 -20.31
CA ASN A 87 -12.16 -13.33 -20.52
C ASN A 87 -11.26 -14.56 -20.80
N ARG A 88 -11.75 -15.79 -20.61
CA ARG A 88 -10.99 -17.02 -20.94
C ARG A 88 -11.22 -17.53 -22.36
N LYS A 89 -12.29 -17.12 -23.08
CA LYS A 89 -12.48 -17.49 -24.50
C LYS A 89 -11.58 -16.72 -25.47
N ARG A 90 -10.85 -15.71 -24.99
CA ARG A 90 -9.76 -15.03 -25.72
C ARG A 90 -8.37 -15.67 -25.50
N ARG A 91 -8.30 -16.87 -24.91
CA ARG A 91 -7.07 -17.68 -24.85
C ARG A 91 -7.05 -18.76 -25.94
N ARG A 92 -7.33 -18.38 -27.19
CA ARG A 92 -6.70 -19.15 -28.28
C ARG A 92 -5.20 -18.96 -28.11
N ALA A 93 -4.40 -20.00 -28.32
CA ALA A 93 -2.97 -19.79 -28.50
C ALA A 93 -2.82 -18.68 -29.55
N PRO A 94 -1.99 -17.65 -29.30
CA PRO A 94 -1.80 -16.59 -30.27
C PRO A 94 -1.51 -17.25 -31.61
N SER A 95 -2.26 -16.89 -32.64
CA SER A 95 -1.95 -17.29 -34.00
C SER A 95 -0.45 -16.99 -34.23
N PRO A 96 0.30 -17.84 -34.93
CA PRO A 96 1.75 -17.66 -35.09
C PRO A 96 2.14 -16.30 -35.71
N GLU A 97 1.20 -15.59 -36.34
CA GLU A 97 1.37 -14.23 -36.89
C GLU A 97 0.92 -13.09 -35.95
N SER A 98 0.34 -13.37 -34.78
CA SER A 98 0.05 -12.33 -33.79
C SER A 98 1.35 -11.91 -33.12
N PRO A 99 1.66 -10.60 -33.02
CA PRO A 99 2.81 -10.14 -32.25
C PRO A 99 2.70 -10.73 -30.85
N GLN A 100 3.77 -11.41 -30.39
CA GLN A 100 3.78 -11.97 -29.06
C GLN A 100 3.51 -10.85 -28.04
N PRO A 101 2.68 -11.08 -27.02
CA PRO A 101 2.46 -10.09 -25.98
C PRO A 101 3.83 -9.71 -25.42
N TYR A 102 4.14 -8.41 -25.47
CA TYR A 102 5.42 -7.88 -25.00
C TYR A 102 5.68 -8.39 -23.58
N VAL A 103 6.63 -9.33 -23.47
CA VAL A 103 7.22 -9.70 -22.20
C VAL A 103 8.22 -8.60 -21.95
N ALA A 104 7.93 -7.71 -20.99
CA ALA A 104 8.92 -6.73 -20.58
C ALA A 104 10.21 -7.49 -20.25
N PRO A 105 11.37 -7.07 -20.78
CA PRO A 105 12.63 -7.73 -20.46
C PRO A 105 12.73 -7.82 -18.95
N ASP A 106 13.05 -9.01 -18.44
CA ASP A 106 13.31 -9.19 -17.03
C ASP A 106 14.41 -8.17 -16.68
N ASN A 107 14.08 -7.20 -15.82
CA ASN A 107 15.03 -6.21 -15.32
C ASN A 107 16.00 -6.93 -14.38
N LEU A 108 16.88 -7.75 -14.96
CA LEU A 108 17.73 -8.75 -14.30
C LEU A 108 18.78 -8.15 -13.34
N GLY A 109 18.90 -6.82 -13.26
CA GLY A 109 19.91 -6.16 -12.43
C GLY A 109 19.41 -5.53 -11.13
N ALA A 110 18.10 -5.27 -10.98
CA ALA A 110 17.60 -4.50 -9.85
C ALA A 110 16.99 -5.42 -8.77
N SER A 111 17.79 -5.76 -7.76
CA SER A 111 17.29 -6.48 -6.60
C SER A 111 16.53 -5.55 -5.65
N LEU A 112 15.49 -6.08 -4.98
CA LEU A 112 14.72 -5.32 -3.99
C LEU A 112 15.53 -5.05 -2.71
N PHE A 113 16.43 -5.98 -2.38
CA PHE A 113 17.38 -5.91 -1.28
C PHE A 113 18.78 -6.32 -1.75
N PRO A 114 19.85 -5.86 -1.09
CA PRO A 114 21.17 -6.43 -1.30
C PRO A 114 21.11 -7.96 -1.15
N PRO A 115 21.86 -8.71 -1.98
CA PRO A 115 22.01 -10.14 -1.74
C PRO A 115 22.57 -10.32 -0.32
N PRO A 116 22.14 -11.36 0.42
CA PRO A 116 22.64 -11.61 1.76
C PRO A 116 24.15 -11.83 1.65
N THR A 117 24.93 -10.84 2.07
CA THR A 117 26.37 -10.99 2.20
C THR A 117 26.61 -12.04 3.26
N THR A 118 27.47 -13.01 2.97
CA THR A 118 27.77 -14.15 3.84
C THR A 118 28.24 -13.72 5.24
N ASP A 119 28.67 -12.47 5.39
CA ASP A 119 29.23 -11.92 6.62
C ASP A 119 28.20 -11.28 7.56
N VAL A 120 26.97 -11.01 7.12
CA VAL A 120 25.98 -10.32 7.97
C VAL A 120 25.15 -11.36 8.72
N THR A 121 25.55 -11.60 9.97
CA THR A 121 24.76 -12.41 10.90
C THR A 121 23.45 -11.68 11.26
N PRO A 122 22.29 -12.34 11.20
CA PRO A 122 21.02 -11.77 11.65
C PRO A 122 21.13 -11.24 13.08
N LEU A 123 20.63 -10.03 13.32
CA LEU A 123 20.71 -9.38 14.63
C LEU A 123 19.92 -10.18 15.66
N LYS A 124 20.56 -10.48 16.80
CA LYS A 124 19.87 -11.15 17.91
C LYS A 124 19.11 -10.17 18.79
N ALA A 125 18.07 -10.66 19.45
CA ALA A 125 17.27 -9.86 20.39
C ALA A 125 18.12 -9.24 21.52
N ALA A 126 19.09 -10.00 22.05
CA ALA A 126 20.01 -9.53 23.09
C ALA A 126 20.97 -8.42 22.62
N GLU A 127 21.32 -8.41 21.33
CA GLU A 127 22.29 -7.48 20.72
C GLU A 127 21.63 -6.18 20.21
N LEU A 128 20.28 -6.12 20.24
CA LEU A 128 19.52 -5.01 19.68
C LEU A 128 19.88 -3.65 20.30
N PHE A 129 20.07 -3.60 21.61
CA PHE A 129 20.38 -2.36 22.31
C PHE A 129 21.76 -1.80 21.93
N ASP A 130 22.77 -2.67 21.94
CA ASP A 130 24.14 -2.30 21.57
C ASP A 130 24.22 -1.86 20.11
N TYR A 131 23.52 -2.59 19.23
CA TYR A 131 23.40 -2.23 17.82
C TYR A 131 22.75 -0.85 17.63
N ILE A 132 21.64 -0.55 18.32
CA ILE A 132 20.98 0.77 18.23
C ILE A 132 21.94 1.88 18.68
N HIS A 133 22.68 1.67 19.77
CA HIS A 133 23.63 2.66 20.27
C HIS A 133 24.78 2.89 19.29
N HIS A 134 25.31 1.81 18.69
CA HIS A 134 26.34 1.90 17.67
C HIS A 134 25.82 2.61 16.40
N PHE A 135 24.65 2.20 15.91
CA PHE A 135 24.01 2.78 14.73
C PHE A 135 23.81 4.30 14.87
N ASN A 136 23.30 4.75 16.01
CA ASN A 136 23.06 6.17 16.30
C ASN A 136 24.34 7.02 16.39
N ARG A 137 25.51 6.40 16.61
CA ARG A 137 26.80 7.10 16.60
C ARG A 137 27.37 7.26 15.20
N GLU A 138 27.10 6.31 14.32
CA GLU A 138 27.66 6.28 12.97
C GLU A 138 26.80 7.02 11.93
N HIS A 139 25.48 7.07 12.16
CA HIS A 139 24.54 7.62 11.19
C HIS A 139 23.96 8.96 11.66
N SER A 140 23.56 9.81 10.70
CA SER A 140 22.80 11.04 10.97
C SER A 140 21.36 10.77 11.45
N CYS A 141 20.89 9.53 11.25
CA CYS A 141 19.56 9.06 11.60
C CYS A 141 19.56 8.48 13.02
N THR A 142 18.42 8.57 13.72
CA THR A 142 18.29 8.07 15.09
C THR A 142 17.26 6.95 15.19
N VAL A 143 17.59 5.89 15.92
CA VAL A 143 16.73 4.76 16.25
C VAL A 143 16.53 4.68 17.75
N HIS A 144 15.28 4.51 18.19
CA HIS A 144 14.93 4.31 19.59
C HIS A 144 13.88 3.22 19.73
N ILE A 145 13.90 2.49 20.84
CA ILE A 145 12.81 1.57 21.18
C ILE A 145 11.59 2.42 21.59
N TRP A 146 10.49 2.26 20.88
CA TRP A 146 9.26 3.00 21.16
C TRP A 146 8.36 2.21 22.10
N ARG A 147 7.96 2.84 23.21
CA ARG A 147 6.97 2.27 24.15
C ARG A 147 5.80 3.25 24.29
N PRO A 148 4.54 2.78 24.19
CA PRO A 148 3.40 3.62 24.50
C PRO A 148 3.46 4.06 25.96
N MET A 149 3.45 5.37 26.22
CA MET A 149 3.58 5.96 27.56
C MET A 149 2.47 5.56 28.55
N ARG A 150 1.40 4.88 28.08
CA ARG A 150 0.15 4.66 28.86
C ARG A 150 -0.12 3.21 29.27
N THR A 151 0.71 2.25 28.90
CA THR A 151 0.50 0.83 29.27
C THR A 151 1.63 0.35 30.16
N CYS A 152 1.64 0.83 31.40
CA CYS A 152 2.61 0.44 32.43
C CYS A 152 2.03 -0.63 33.36
N SER A 153 1.54 -1.75 32.79
CA SER A 153 1.09 -2.88 33.60
C SER A 153 1.57 -4.20 32.98
N SER A 154 2.38 -4.90 33.77
CA SER A 154 3.00 -6.23 33.58
C SER A 154 4.26 -6.33 32.71
N ASP A 155 5.33 -6.81 33.35
CA ASP A 155 6.71 -7.07 32.88
C ASP A 155 6.85 -8.24 31.89
N THR A 156 5.76 -8.80 31.38
CA THR A 156 5.82 -9.91 30.45
C THR A 156 6.07 -9.38 29.04
N VAL A 157 7.33 -9.48 28.60
CA VAL A 157 7.85 -9.14 27.26
C VAL A 157 7.32 -10.14 26.22
N ASP A 158 6.01 -10.14 26.00
CA ASP A 158 5.35 -11.14 25.15
C ASP A 158 4.85 -10.54 23.82
N ARG A 159 5.47 -9.43 23.38
CA ARG A 159 4.90 -8.59 22.32
C ARG A 159 5.93 -8.03 21.35
N PRO A 160 5.52 -7.82 20.08
CA PRO A 160 6.39 -7.25 19.06
C PRO A 160 6.99 -5.93 19.53
N THR A 161 8.29 -5.79 19.35
CA THR A 161 9.02 -4.59 19.74
C THR A 161 8.91 -3.57 18.61
N THR A 162 8.34 -2.40 18.90
CA THR A 162 8.31 -1.30 17.94
C THR A 162 9.56 -0.43 18.09
N LEU A 163 10.28 -0.24 17.00
CA LEU A 163 11.38 0.72 16.89
C LEU A 163 10.88 1.99 16.21
N ARG A 164 11.32 3.14 16.69
CA ARG A 164 11.13 4.44 16.05
C ARG A 164 12.44 4.87 15.40
N PHE A 165 12.47 4.84 14.09
CA PHE A 165 13.53 5.40 13.25
C PHE A 165 13.16 6.84 12.84
N CYS A 166 14.12 7.75 12.86
CA CYS A 166 13.89 9.16 12.56
C CYS A 166 15.05 9.73 11.74
N ILE A 167 14.71 10.41 10.65
CA ILE A 167 15.61 11.31 9.92
C ILE A 167 15.15 12.72 10.21
N ARG A 168 16.04 13.53 10.78
CA ARG A 168 15.71 14.89 11.25
C ARG A 168 15.08 15.70 10.10
N ASP A 169 13.93 16.31 10.38
CA ASP A 169 13.15 17.15 9.45
C ASP A 169 12.67 16.48 8.16
N ILE A 170 12.83 15.15 8.01
CA ILE A 170 12.50 14.43 6.78
C ILE A 170 11.40 13.39 6.99
N LEU A 171 11.61 12.41 7.88
CA LEU A 171 10.62 11.38 8.13
C LEU A 171 10.80 10.72 9.50
N THR A 172 9.72 10.12 9.98
CA THR A 172 9.72 9.19 11.13
C THR A 172 9.12 7.86 10.66
N ALA A 173 9.81 6.76 10.87
CA ALA A 173 9.32 5.43 10.59
C ALA A 173 9.14 4.63 11.88
N PHE A 174 8.02 3.93 12.00
CA PHE A 174 7.79 2.93 13.04
C PHE A 174 7.97 1.55 12.42
N ILE A 175 8.87 0.78 12.99
CA ILE A 175 9.27 -0.54 12.53
C ILE A 175 8.81 -1.54 13.60
N THR A 176 7.93 -2.45 13.22
CA THR A 176 7.51 -3.54 14.11
C THR A 176 8.44 -4.71 13.88
N VAL A 177 9.16 -5.12 14.92
CA VAL A 177 10.08 -6.25 14.90
C VAL A 177 9.48 -7.36 15.74
N ASN A 178 9.48 -8.57 15.21
CA ASN A 178 9.08 -9.77 15.89
C ASN A 178 10.29 -10.70 16.08
N GLN A 179 10.17 -11.64 17.00
CA GLN A 179 11.19 -12.64 17.27
C GLN A 179 10.73 -13.96 16.62
N LEU A 180 11.52 -14.48 15.67
CA LEU A 180 11.14 -15.71 14.93
C LEU A 180 11.52 -16.95 15.73
N ASP A 181 12.79 -17.03 16.10
CA ASP A 181 13.33 -17.98 17.07
C ASP A 181 13.70 -17.19 18.32
N ASP A 182 13.85 -17.83 19.49
CA ASP A 182 14.27 -17.22 20.77
C ASP A 182 15.58 -16.40 20.70
N THR A 183 16.18 -16.24 19.52
CA THR A 183 17.35 -15.43 19.25
C THR A 183 17.20 -14.42 18.12
N THR A 184 16.52 -14.70 17.00
CA THR A 184 16.62 -13.88 15.77
C THR A 184 15.48 -12.87 15.63
N LEU A 185 15.84 -11.62 15.31
CA LEU A 185 14.87 -10.56 15.04
C LEU A 185 14.48 -10.54 13.56
N ILE A 186 13.18 -10.54 13.30
CA ILE A 186 12.59 -10.37 11.97
C ILE A 186 11.76 -9.10 11.92
N THR A 187 11.78 -8.42 10.77
CA THR A 187 10.97 -7.22 10.59
C THR A 187 9.60 -7.60 10.04
N GLU A 188 8.53 -7.24 10.75
CA GLU A 188 7.15 -7.58 10.37
C GLU A 188 6.51 -6.48 9.51
N SER A 189 6.59 -5.22 9.96
CA SER A 189 5.92 -4.10 9.28
C SER A 189 6.65 -2.77 9.46
N VAL A 190 6.43 -1.85 8.52
CA VAL A 190 6.99 -0.50 8.54
C VAL A 190 5.92 0.51 8.15
N ALA A 191 5.75 1.53 8.98
CA ALA A 191 4.88 2.67 8.72
C ALA A 191 5.70 3.96 8.77
N VAL A 192 5.64 4.76 7.71
CA VAL A 192 6.43 5.99 7.53
C VAL A 192 5.51 7.21 7.57
N PHE A 193 5.97 8.24 8.26
CA PHE A 193 5.26 9.48 8.54
C PHE A 193 6.19 10.68 8.32
N GLY A 194 5.59 11.85 8.08
CA GLY A 194 6.31 13.12 8.09
C GLY A 194 6.76 13.53 9.48
N PRO A 195 7.75 14.44 9.58
CA PRO A 195 8.41 14.80 10.83
C PRO A 195 7.47 15.45 11.87
N ARG A 196 6.35 16.04 11.40
CA ARG A 196 5.37 16.73 12.24
C ARG A 196 4.07 15.94 12.45
N GLU A 197 3.97 14.73 11.88
CA GLU A 197 2.77 13.89 12.06
C GLU A 197 2.82 13.18 13.41
N GLN A 198 1.89 13.52 14.31
CA GLN A 198 1.74 12.86 15.61
C GLN A 198 0.75 11.71 15.53
N LYS A 199 1.11 10.69 14.76
CA LYS A 199 0.25 9.56 14.46
C LYS A 199 0.77 8.26 15.09
N PRO A 200 -0.12 7.33 15.51
CA PRO A 200 0.32 6.08 16.09
C PRO A 200 0.88 5.13 15.00
N PRO A 201 1.74 4.15 15.38
CA PRO A 201 2.41 3.24 14.44
C PRO A 201 1.48 2.47 13.49
N HIS A 202 0.25 2.17 13.92
CA HIS A 202 -0.74 1.39 13.16
C HIS A 202 -1.62 2.24 12.23
N SER A 203 -1.39 3.56 12.16
CA SER A 203 -2.16 4.46 11.29
C SER A 203 -1.43 4.71 9.96
N GLN A 204 -2.10 5.41 9.05
CA GLN A 204 -1.53 5.83 7.78
C GLN A 204 -1.18 7.32 7.83
N SER A 205 -0.09 7.73 7.17
CA SER A 205 0.27 9.14 6.99
C SER A 205 -0.83 9.91 6.23
N ASP A 206 -0.97 11.22 6.49
CA ASP A 206 -1.85 12.11 5.71
C ASP A 206 -1.23 12.52 4.36
N TYR A 207 0.09 12.38 4.20
CA TYR A 207 0.79 12.81 3.01
C TYR A 207 1.10 11.63 2.10
N PHE A 208 0.77 11.80 0.82
CA PHE A 208 0.91 10.77 -0.20
C PHE A 208 2.35 10.26 -0.36
N VAL A 209 3.35 11.13 -0.16
CA VAL A 209 4.77 10.76 -0.23
C VAL A 209 5.10 9.67 0.78
N TYR A 210 4.75 9.85 2.06
CA TYR A 210 5.05 8.87 3.11
C TYR A 210 4.14 7.63 3.04
N GLN A 211 2.89 7.77 2.57
CA GLN A 211 2.05 6.62 2.23
C GLN A 211 2.72 5.74 1.17
N SER A 212 3.28 6.37 0.13
CA SER A 212 3.98 5.66 -0.96
C SER A 212 5.24 4.95 -0.44
N ILE A 213 6.04 5.61 0.40
CA ILE A 213 7.23 4.98 1.01
C ILE A 213 6.81 3.79 1.87
N SER A 214 5.80 3.95 2.72
CA SER A 214 5.27 2.87 3.57
C SER A 214 4.82 1.67 2.73
N GLN A 215 4.13 1.92 1.62
CA GLN A 215 3.68 0.88 0.70
C GLN A 215 4.86 0.18 0.02
N GLN A 216 5.87 0.93 -0.44
CA GLN A 216 7.07 0.34 -1.07
C GLN A 216 7.85 -0.52 -0.08
N ALA A 217 8.09 -0.02 1.15
CA ALA A 217 8.78 -0.76 2.20
C ALA A 217 8.01 -2.05 2.57
N THR A 218 6.70 -1.93 2.73
CA THR A 218 5.82 -3.09 3.01
C THR A 218 5.85 -4.11 1.88
N GLN A 219 5.75 -3.68 0.61
CA GLN A 219 5.83 -4.58 -0.54
C GLN A 219 7.17 -5.34 -0.57
N LYS A 220 8.27 -4.64 -0.28
CA LYS A 220 9.60 -5.25 -0.19
C LYS A 220 9.67 -6.28 0.93
N LEU A 221 9.22 -5.95 2.14
CA LEU A 221 9.20 -6.89 3.27
C LEU A 221 8.35 -8.13 2.99
N HIS A 222 7.18 -7.98 2.35
CA HIS A 222 6.35 -9.13 1.97
C HIS A 222 7.03 -10.03 0.93
N SER A 223 7.81 -9.46 0.01
CA SER A 223 8.55 -10.24 -0.97
C SER A 223 9.76 -10.97 -0.37
N HIS A 224 10.31 -10.45 0.73
CA HIS A 224 11.48 -11.00 1.40
C HIS A 224 11.25 -10.95 2.94
N PRO A 225 10.50 -11.90 3.51
CA PRO A 225 10.09 -11.84 4.92
C PRO A 225 11.25 -12.01 5.91
N GLN A 226 12.39 -12.53 5.45
CA GLN A 226 13.59 -12.79 6.27
C GLN A 226 14.65 -11.67 6.15
N VAL A 227 14.25 -10.45 5.79
CA VAL A 227 15.19 -9.32 5.67
C VAL A 227 15.70 -8.94 7.06
N PRO A 228 17.04 -8.93 7.27
CA PRO A 228 17.63 -8.48 8.53
C PRO A 228 17.25 -7.02 8.82
N LEU A 229 17.04 -6.69 10.09
CA LEU A 229 16.73 -5.33 10.53
C LEU A 229 17.79 -4.32 10.02
N GLN A 230 19.06 -4.72 10.00
CA GLN A 230 20.17 -3.89 9.54
C GLN A 230 19.95 -3.42 8.09
N THR A 231 19.62 -4.34 7.19
CA THR A 231 19.37 -4.05 5.78
C THR A 231 18.18 -3.11 5.58
N LEU A 232 17.14 -3.24 6.42
CA LEU A 232 16.00 -2.33 6.40
C LEU A 232 16.38 -0.93 6.87
N LEU A 233 17.20 -0.82 7.92
CA LEU A 233 17.67 0.48 8.41
C LEU A 233 18.55 1.17 7.36
N ASP A 234 19.42 0.44 6.67
CA ASP A 234 20.19 0.96 5.53
C ASP A 234 19.29 1.47 4.40
N LEU A 235 18.22 0.72 4.06
CA LEU A 235 17.19 1.15 3.11
C LEU A 235 16.49 2.44 3.57
N LEU A 236 16.19 2.57 4.87
CA LEU A 236 15.55 3.76 5.41
C LEU A 236 16.49 4.97 5.41
N CYS A 237 17.77 4.77 5.72
CA CYS A 237 18.80 5.82 5.60
C CYS A 237 18.93 6.36 4.17
N ALA A 238 18.72 5.53 3.14
CA ALA A 238 18.74 5.98 1.76
C ALA A 238 17.66 7.04 1.42
N TYR A 239 16.68 7.29 2.30
CA TYR A 239 15.70 8.36 2.16
C TYR A 239 16.14 9.71 2.75
N GLU A 240 17.35 9.82 3.30
CA GLU A 240 17.91 11.10 3.78
C GLU A 240 17.94 12.18 2.68
N GLY A 241 18.15 11.77 1.43
CA GLY A 241 18.12 12.67 0.29
C GLY A 241 16.75 12.81 -0.40
N ILE A 242 15.63 12.32 0.15
CA ILE A 242 14.38 12.14 -0.63
C ILE A 242 13.88 13.40 -1.37
N PHE A 243 14.07 14.60 -0.81
CA PHE A 243 13.63 15.87 -1.42
C PHE A 243 14.71 16.57 -2.26
N ILE A 244 15.90 15.97 -2.38
CA ILE A 244 17.08 16.54 -3.02
C ILE A 244 17.56 15.62 -4.16
N ASP A 245 17.51 14.32 -3.93
CA ASP A 245 17.92 13.29 -4.86
C ASP A 245 17.12 13.38 -6.16
N ARG A 246 17.85 13.28 -7.28
CA ARG A 246 17.27 13.16 -8.61
C ARG A 246 17.03 11.71 -8.93
N CYS A 247 15.88 11.40 -9.53
CA CYS A 247 15.61 10.07 -10.04
C CYS A 247 16.69 9.65 -11.05
N THR A 248 17.25 8.45 -10.91
CA THR A 248 18.32 7.96 -11.80
C THR A 248 17.89 7.73 -13.25
N VAL A 249 16.58 7.70 -13.52
CA VAL A 249 16.02 7.46 -14.86
C VAL A 249 15.64 8.77 -15.56
N CYS A 250 14.88 9.65 -14.89
CA CYS A 250 14.39 10.89 -15.51
C CYS A 250 15.17 12.15 -15.08
N GLU A 251 16.14 12.00 -14.18
CA GLU A 251 17.02 13.05 -13.65
C GLU A 251 16.31 14.23 -12.95
N ARG A 252 15.02 14.07 -12.63
CA ARG A 252 14.21 15.07 -11.93
C ARG A 252 14.09 14.73 -10.45
N VAL A 253 13.97 15.76 -9.62
CA VAL A 253 13.62 15.61 -8.19
C VAL A 253 12.13 15.34 -8.06
N LEU A 254 11.27 16.14 -8.69
CA LEU A 254 9.82 15.90 -8.66
C LEU A 254 9.34 15.27 -9.96
N SER A 255 8.45 14.28 -9.84
CA SER A 255 7.77 13.70 -11.00
C SER A 255 6.90 14.76 -11.69
N PRO A 256 6.83 14.78 -13.04
CA PRO A 256 5.91 15.66 -13.76
C PRO A 256 4.45 15.37 -13.40
N GLU A 257 4.17 14.11 -13.06
CA GLU A 257 2.87 13.62 -12.65
C GLU A 257 2.83 13.56 -11.12
N GLY A 258 2.04 14.45 -10.49
CA GLY A 258 1.78 14.42 -9.06
C GLY A 258 2.80 15.11 -8.15
N HIS A 259 3.91 15.64 -8.67
CA HIS A 259 4.93 16.37 -7.90
C HIS A 259 5.49 15.55 -6.72
N ILE A 260 5.71 14.25 -6.94
CA ILE A 260 6.19 13.33 -5.92
C ILE A 260 7.71 13.14 -6.09
N PRO A 261 8.51 13.18 -5.01
CA PRO A 261 9.93 12.89 -5.08
C PRO A 261 10.22 11.43 -5.50
N PRO A 262 11.46 11.04 -5.81
CA PRO A 262 11.78 9.64 -6.05
C PRO A 262 11.62 8.84 -4.75
N VAL A 263 10.44 8.25 -4.55
CA VAL A 263 10.10 7.47 -3.34
C VAL A 263 10.47 5.98 -3.46
N VAL A 264 10.89 5.51 -4.63
CA VAL A 264 11.36 4.14 -4.81
C VAL A 264 12.87 4.11 -4.57
N ARG A 265 13.32 3.10 -3.83
CA ARG A 265 14.74 2.77 -3.66
C ARG A 265 15.01 1.40 -4.24
N LEU A 266 15.94 1.28 -5.18
CA LEU A 266 16.35 -0.01 -5.76
C LEU A 266 17.81 -0.28 -5.42
N TRP A 267 18.15 -1.51 -5.07
CA TRP A 267 19.54 -1.86 -4.82
C TRP A 267 20.20 -2.20 -6.14
N THR A 268 21.29 -1.51 -6.45
CA THR A 268 22.18 -1.86 -7.56
C THR A 268 23.51 -2.34 -7.00
N GLN A 269 23.93 -3.53 -7.42
CA GLN A 269 25.24 -4.05 -7.10
C GLN A 269 26.31 -3.18 -7.74
N GLY A 270 27.37 -2.83 -6.99
CA GLY A 270 28.51 -2.11 -7.54
C GLY A 270 29.27 -2.97 -8.55
N GLN A 271 29.90 -2.32 -9.52
CA GLN A 271 30.83 -2.99 -10.44
C GLN A 271 32.19 -3.13 -9.75
N ASP A 272 32.96 -4.16 -10.10
CA ASP A 272 34.38 -4.29 -9.75
C ASP A 272 34.74 -4.14 -8.26
N GLY A 273 33.89 -4.68 -7.37
CA GLY A 273 34.14 -4.67 -5.93
C GLY A 273 33.70 -3.39 -5.20
N GLU A 274 33.09 -2.44 -5.92
CA GLU A 274 32.42 -1.30 -5.27
C GLU A 274 31.23 -1.76 -4.43
N ARG A 275 31.01 -1.07 -3.30
CA ARG A 275 29.82 -1.30 -2.48
C ARG A 275 28.59 -0.94 -3.30
N GLY A 276 27.60 -1.82 -3.32
CA GLY A 276 26.32 -1.51 -3.94
C GLY A 276 25.68 -0.26 -3.31
N LYS A 277 24.75 0.34 -4.04
CA LYS A 277 24.09 1.59 -3.63
C LYS A 277 22.58 1.50 -3.84
N TRP A 278 21.86 2.29 -3.06
CA TRP A 278 20.42 2.48 -3.24
C TRP A 278 20.16 3.60 -4.26
N GLU A 279 19.60 3.26 -5.41
CA GLU A 279 19.19 4.24 -6.41
C GLU A 279 17.82 4.81 -6.10
N SER A 280 17.68 6.13 -6.26
CA SER A 280 16.40 6.82 -6.12
C SER A 280 15.64 6.81 -7.44
N ARG A 281 14.36 6.40 -7.41
CA ARG A 281 13.48 6.41 -8.59
C ARG A 281 12.07 6.89 -8.26
N HIS A 282 11.39 7.53 -9.22
CA HIS A 282 9.95 7.76 -9.12
C HIS A 282 9.19 6.44 -9.29
N VAL A 283 7.95 6.40 -8.81
CA VAL A 283 7.06 5.22 -8.96
C VAL A 283 6.90 4.81 -10.42
N ASN A 284 6.75 5.79 -11.33
CA ASN A 284 6.57 5.55 -12.77
C ASN A 284 7.89 5.23 -13.50
N CYS A 285 9.03 5.51 -12.87
CA CYS A 285 10.37 5.22 -13.41
C CYS A 285 10.91 3.85 -12.94
N ARG A 286 10.08 3.02 -12.31
CA ARG A 286 10.51 1.71 -11.79
C ARG A 286 10.81 0.68 -12.89
N LEU A 287 10.17 0.81 -14.05
CA LEU A 287 10.19 -0.22 -15.11
C LEU A 287 11.28 -0.04 -16.16
N TRP A 288 12.02 1.08 -16.11
CA TRP A 288 13.00 1.47 -17.13
C TRP A 288 14.43 1.28 -16.64
#